data_AF-A0A2H6AW27-F1
#
_entry.id   AF-A0A2H6AW27-F1
#
_cell.length_a   1.000
_cell.length_b   1.000
_cell.length_c   1.000
_cell.angle_alpha   90.00
_cell.angle_beta   90.00
_cell.angle_gamma   90.00
#
_symmetry.space_group_name_H-M   'P 1'
#
loop_
_entity.id
_entity.type
_entity.pdbx_description
1 polymer ?
#
loop_
_entity_poly.entity_id
_entity_poly.type
_entity_poly.pdbx_seq_one_letter_code
_entity_poly.pdbx_strand_id
1 'polypeptide(L)'
;MLAASGEGFLPLCGEDLEAACRVVGFDPSAVAVFFVVTLAREQNGSRAYVNMRAPVLVDTGSRTAAQVVLADPGYPLRFPLPRRAA
;
A
#
# COMPACT_ATOMS: atom_id res chain seq x y z
N MET A 1 -4.54 10.10 -22.09
CA MET A 1 -3.36 10.67 -21.41
C MET A 1 -2.94 9.66 -20.34
N LEU A 2 -2.02 8.76 -20.66
CA LEU A 2 -1.54 7.74 -19.72
C LEU A 2 -0.56 8.40 -18.74
N ALA A 3 -0.84 8.28 -17.44
CA ALA A 3 -0.02 8.83 -16.38
C ALA A 3 1.39 8.25 -16.46
N ALA A 4 2.40 9.12 -16.40
CA ALA A 4 3.79 8.71 -16.33
C ALA A 4 4.02 7.86 -15.06
N SER A 5 4.32 6.58 -15.22
CA SER A 5 4.75 5.69 -14.14
C SER A 5 6.01 6.26 -13.51
N GLY A 6 5.93 6.66 -12.25
CA GLY A 6 7.10 6.93 -11.43
C GLY A 6 7.25 5.73 -10.53
N GLU A 7 8.23 4.89 -10.81
CA GLU A 7 8.54 3.75 -9.95
C GLU A 7 9.08 4.29 -8.63
N GLY A 8 8.41 3.94 -7.53
CA GLY A 8 8.84 4.20 -6.16
C GLY A 8 8.80 2.90 -5.39
N PHE A 9 9.79 2.67 -4.53
CA PHE A 9 9.87 1.46 -3.72
C PHE A 9 9.20 1.70 -2.36
N LEU A 10 8.24 0.85 -2.00
CA LEU A 10 7.72 0.73 -0.63
C LEU A 10 8.35 -0.51 0.00
N PRO A 11 8.96 -0.40 1.19
CA PRO A 11 9.65 -1.53 1.83
C PRO A 11 8.64 -2.52 2.44
N LEU A 12 8.01 -3.34 1.61
CA LEU A 12 7.16 -4.46 2.03
C LEU A 12 7.92 -5.77 1.90
N CYS A 13 7.89 -6.59 2.95
CA CYS A 13 8.39 -7.95 2.88
C CYS A 13 7.39 -8.84 2.12
N GLY A 14 7.89 -9.67 1.20
CA GLY A 14 7.05 -10.61 0.45
C GLY A 14 6.37 -11.65 1.34
N GLU A 15 7.06 -12.14 2.38
CA GLU A 15 6.53 -13.15 3.30
C GLU A 15 5.33 -12.63 4.10
N ASP A 16 5.36 -11.36 4.51
CA ASP A 16 4.25 -10.71 5.22
C ASP A 16 3.04 -10.54 4.31
N LEU A 17 3.27 -10.22 3.03
CA LEU A 17 2.21 -10.12 2.04
C LEU A 17 1.57 -11.48 1.77
N GLU A 18 2.39 -12.52 1.59
CA GLU A 18 1.88 -13.89 1.43
C GLU A 18 1.08 -14.36 2.65
N ALA A 19 1.55 -14.02 3.87
CA ALA A 19 0.82 -14.30 5.10
C ALA A 19 -0.53 -13.57 5.14
N ALA A 20 -0.57 -12.30 4.73
CA ALA A 20 -1.80 -11.53 4.63
C ALA A 20 -2.77 -12.14 3.61
N CYS A 21 -2.29 -12.57 2.43
CA CYS A 21 -3.10 -13.27 1.43
C CYS A 21 -3.72 -14.55 1.99
N ARG A 22 -2.97 -15.35 2.76
CA ARG A 22 -3.50 -16.57 3.41
C ARG A 22 -4.63 -16.27 4.39
N VAL A 23 -4.54 -15.17 5.15
CA VAL A 23 -5.59 -14.77 6.12
C VAL A 23 -6.91 -14.45 5.43
N VAL A 24 -6.87 -13.81 4.25
CA VAL A 24 -8.07 -13.44 3.49
C VAL A 24 -8.46 -14.44 2.41
N GLY A 25 -7.70 -15.53 2.25
CA GLY A 25 -7.97 -16.59 1.28
C GLY A 25 -7.67 -16.21 -0.17
N PHE A 26 -6.72 -15.30 -0.42
CA PHE A 26 -6.34 -14.88 -1.78
C PHE A 26 -5.10 -15.63 -2.27
N ASP A 27 -5.02 -15.85 -3.58
CA ASP A 27 -3.81 -16.35 -4.26
C ASP A 27 -2.79 -15.21 -4.40
N PRO A 28 -1.59 -15.30 -3.79
CA PRO A 28 -0.56 -14.26 -3.89
C PRO A 28 -0.15 -13.91 -5.32
N SER A 29 -0.28 -14.84 -6.27
CA SER A 29 0.06 -14.61 -7.68
C SER A 29 -0.98 -13.80 -8.45
N ALA A 30 -2.19 -13.65 -7.90
CA ALA A 30 -3.32 -12.96 -8.53
C ALA A 30 -3.77 -11.71 -7.73
N VAL A 31 -2.93 -11.20 -6.83
CA VAL A 31 -3.23 -10.05 -5.97
C VAL A 31 -2.52 -8.78 -6.45
N ALA A 32 -3.28 -7.70 -6.55
CA ALA A 32 -2.75 -6.34 -6.62
C ALA A 32 -2.76 -5.71 -5.23
N VAL A 33 -1.69 -5.00 -4.89
CA VAL A 33 -1.52 -4.34 -3.58
C VAL A 33 -1.64 -2.83 -3.74
N PHE A 34 -2.50 -2.23 -2.92
CA PHE A 34 -2.71 -0.78 -2.88
C PHE A 34 -2.52 -0.23 -1.47
N PHE A 35 -2.22 1.07 -1.41
CA PHE A 35 -2.18 1.82 -0.17
C PHE A 35 -3.13 3.01 -0.23
N VAL A 36 -3.77 3.30 0.91
CA VAL A 36 -4.57 4.51 1.06
C VAL A 36 -3.64 5.66 1.43
N VAL A 37 -3.57 6.65 0.54
CA VAL A 37 -2.79 7.88 0.76
C VAL A 37 -3.61 8.86 1.59
N THR A 38 -3.02 9.38 2.65
CA THR A 38 -3.55 10.53 3.38
C THR A 38 -2.81 11.79 2.96
N LEU A 39 -3.56 12.83 2.60
CA LEU A 39 -3.05 14.15 2.28
C LEU A 39 -3.29 15.08 3.48
N ALA A 40 -2.21 15.52 4.14
CA ALA A 40 -2.27 16.51 5.21
C ALA A 40 -1.88 17.89 4.67
N ARG A 41 -2.66 18.91 5.03
CA ARG A 41 -2.32 20.32 4.80
C ARG A 41 -1.44 20.80 5.93
N GLU A 42 -0.31 21.39 5.60
CA GLU A 42 0.61 22.05 6.53
C GLU A 42 0.81 23.52 6.10
N GLN A 43 1.36 24.35 6.99
CA GLN A 43 1.55 25.79 6.72
C GLN A 43 2.35 26.06 5.44
N ASN A 44 3.28 25.16 5.08
CA ASN A 44 4.18 25.30 3.93
C ASN A 44 3.90 24.31 2.78
N GLY A 45 2.69 23.74 2.70
CA GLY A 45 2.28 22.90 1.58
C GLY A 45 1.44 21.69 1.98
N SER A 46 1.41 20.66 1.13
CA SER A 46 0.79 19.38 1.44
C SER A 46 1.84 18.29 1.62
N ARG A 47 1.70 17.52 2.71
CA ARG A 47 2.42 16.26 2.91
C ARG A 47 1.51 15.08 2.59
N ALA A 48 2.07 14.05 1.99
CA ALA A 48 1.39 12.79 1.72
C ALA A 48 2.05 11.68 2.54
N TYR A 49 1.24 10.80 3.10
CA TYR A 49 1.72 9.60 3.76
C TYR A 49 0.78 8.42 3.50
N VAL A 50 1.29 7.20 3.66
CA VAL A 50 0.51 5.95 3.60
C VAL A 50 0.60 5.20 4.91
N ASN A 51 -0.46 4.46 5.23
CA ASN A 51 -0.43 3.48 6.30
C ASN A 51 0.12 2.16 5.75
N MET A 52 1.42 1.89 5.97
CA MET A 52 2.05 0.66 5.48
C MET A 52 1.56 -0.59 6.19
N ARG A 53 1.00 -0.45 7.39
CA ARG A 53 0.47 -1.59 8.15
C ARG A 53 -0.89 -2.05 7.67
N ALA A 54 -1.59 -1.26 6.86
CA ALA A 54 -2.94 -1.58 6.39
C ALA A 54 -3.08 -1.51 4.85
N PRO A 55 -2.33 -2.34 4.10
CA PRO A 55 -2.51 -2.46 2.67
C PRO A 55 -3.92 -2.93 2.31
N VAL A 56 -4.36 -2.54 1.12
CA VAL A 56 -5.55 -3.08 0.47
C VAL A 56 -5.08 -4.14 -0.53
N LEU A 57 -5.49 -5.38 -0.28
CA LEU A 57 -5.26 -6.50 -1.18
C LEU A 57 -6.48 -6.64 -2.09
N VAL A 58 -6.26 -6.68 -3.39
CA VAL A 58 -7.31 -6.88 -4.39
C VAL A 58 -7.03 -8.19 -5.12
N ASP A 59 -7.89 -9.19 -4.94
CA ASP A 59 -7.87 -10.40 -5.75
C ASP A 59 -8.48 -10.10 -7.11
N THR A 60 -7.62 -10.11 -8.13
CA THR A 60 -7.99 -9.75 -9.50
C THR A 60 -8.84 -10.82 -10.19
N GLY A 61 -8.76 -12.08 -9.74
CA GLY A 61 -9.56 -13.19 -10.25
C GLY A 61 -10.99 -13.16 -9.72
N SER A 62 -11.14 -13.08 -8.39
CA SER A 62 -12.47 -13.07 -7.75
C SER A 62 -13.13 -11.69 -7.73
N ARG A 63 -12.38 -10.62 -8.06
CA ARG A 63 -12.83 -9.21 -8.01
C ARG A 63 -13.29 -8.80 -6.61
N THR A 64 -12.65 -9.35 -5.60
CA THR A 64 -12.86 -8.98 -4.19
C THR A 64 -11.64 -8.24 -3.66
N ALA A 65 -11.83 -7.47 -2.59
CA ALA A 65 -10.76 -6.73 -1.95
C ALA A 65 -10.93 -6.75 -0.43
N ALA A 66 -9.81 -6.69 0.28
CA ALA A 66 -9.78 -6.58 1.74
C ALA A 66 -8.67 -5.62 2.17
N GLN A 67 -8.96 -4.77 3.16
CA GLN A 67 -7.93 -4.02 3.86
C GLN A 67 -7.43 -4.87 5.04
N VAL A 68 -6.17 -5.26 5.01
CA VAL A 68 -5.60 -6.21 5.98
C VAL A 68 -4.60 -5.49 6.86
N VAL A 69 -4.68 -5.71 8.18
CA VAL A 69 -3.66 -5.23 9.12
C VAL A 69 -2.52 -6.25 9.16
N LEU A 70 -1.33 -5.86 8.71
CA LEU A 70 -0.14 -6.69 8.77
C LEU A 70 0.29 -6.93 10.23
N ALA A 71 0.77 -8.15 10.49
CA ALA A 71 1.12 -8.61 11.83
C ALA A 71 2.34 -7.88 12.38
N ASP A 72 3.37 -7.64 11.56
CA ASP A 72 4.58 -6.94 11.98
C ASP A 72 4.27 -5.48 12.39
N PRO A 73 4.48 -5.11 13.66
CA PRO A 73 4.31 -3.72 14.11
C PRO A 73 5.39 -2.76 13.57
N GLY A 74 6.45 -3.28 12.94
CA GLY A 74 7.51 -2.50 12.30
C GLY A 74 7.03 -1.66 11.11
N TYR A 75 5.88 -2.01 10.52
CA TYR A 75 5.28 -1.21 9.44
C TYR A 75 4.74 0.13 9.96
N PRO A 76 5.22 1.27 9.44
CA PRO A 76 4.79 2.58 9.91
C PRO A 76 3.35 2.90 9.48
N LEU A 77 2.57 3.46 10.41
CA LEU A 77 1.23 3.97 10.14
C LEU A 77 1.24 5.26 9.29
N ARG A 78 2.38 5.95 9.24
CA ARG A 78 2.60 7.20 8.49
C ARG A 78 3.94 7.15 7.79
N PHE A 79 4.03 6.36 6.73
CA PHE A 79 5.20 6.37 5.85
C PHE A 79 5.13 7.56 4.91
N PRO A 80 6.13 8.47 4.88
CA PRO A 80 6.09 9.64 4.03
C PRO A 80 6.21 9.25 2.56
N LEU A 81 5.37 9.84 1.71
CA LEU A 81 5.53 9.76 0.26
C LEU A 81 6.29 11.01 -0.22
N PRO A 82 7.43 10.83 -0.91
CA PRO A 82 8.14 11.96 -1.49
C PRO A 82 7.27 12.62 -2.56
N ARG A 83 7.32 13.95 -2.63
CA ARG A 83 6.80 14.65 -3.81
C ARG A 83 7.66 14.26 -5.00
N ARG A 84 7.04 13.78 -6.07
CA ARG A 84 7.74 13.61 -7.34
C ARG A 84 8.13 14.99 -7.85
N ALA A 85 9.41 15.20 -8.15
CA ALA A 85 9.84 16.40 -8.85
C ALA A 85 9.15 16.45 -10.22
N ALA A 86 8.72 17.64 -10.61
CA ALA A 86 8.00 17.89 -11.86
C ALA A 86 8.93 17.77 -13.07
#